data_AF-A0AAX6NGL7-F1
#
_entry.id   AF-A0AAX6NGL7-F1
#
_cell.length_a   1.000
_cell.length_b   1.000
_cell.length_c   1.000
_cell.angle_alpha   90.00
_cell.angle_beta   90.00
_cell.angle_gamma   90.00
#
_symmetry.space_group_name_H-M   'P 1'
#
loop_
_entity.id
_entity.type
_entity.pdbx_description
1 polymer ?
#
loop_
_entity_poly.entity_id
_entity_poly.type
_entity_poly.pdbx_seq_one_letter_code
_entity_poly.pdbx_strand_id
1 'polypeptide(L)'
;MELFSNFPLWSSLIAIFFAQFIKIPLSFVATKKIDVSLFFSTGGMPSSHSAAVTSLATAIGLAEGLKSPIFALSAIFAIIVMFDAKGVRRHAGEQATVLNRLVEDFQRAVKETKLWTTNEEDEKQVKLKELLGHKPIEVFFGALTGIAVAFVTYYVWP
;
A
#
# COMPACT_ATOMS: atom_id res chain seq x y z
N MET A 1 -4.24 31.35 -0.23
CA MET A 1 -2.76 31.41 -0.26
C MET A 1 -2.11 30.53 0.81
N GLU A 2 -2.76 30.28 1.96
CA GLU A 2 -2.17 29.45 3.03
C GLU A 2 -1.90 27.97 2.68
N LEU A 3 -2.71 27.37 1.80
CA LEU A 3 -2.52 25.98 1.38
C LEU A 3 -1.22 25.75 0.59
N PHE A 4 -0.77 26.76 -0.15
CA PHE A 4 0.48 26.70 -0.93
C PHE A 4 1.72 26.85 -0.04
N SER A 5 1.56 27.38 1.17
CA SER A 5 2.64 27.54 2.16
C SER A 5 2.73 26.37 3.13
N ASN A 6 1.82 25.40 3.06
CA ASN A 6 1.81 24.25 3.96
C ASN A 6 2.87 23.22 3.57
N PHE A 7 4.10 23.45 4.05
CA PHE A 7 5.26 22.59 3.77
C PHE A 7 4.99 21.10 4.06
N PRO A 8 4.46 20.69 5.23
CA PRO A 8 4.22 19.27 5.50
C PRO A 8 3.24 18.60 4.53
N LEU A 9 2.21 19.33 4.10
CA LEU A 9 1.25 18.84 3.10
C LEU A 9 1.95 18.61 1.75
N TRP A 10 2.68 19.60 1.25
CA TRP A 10 3.37 19.49 -0.03
C TRP A 10 4.46 18.43 -0.02
N SER A 11 5.22 18.33 1.07
CA SER A 11 6.21 17.28 1.27
C SER A 11 5.58 15.89 1.13
N SER A 12 4.44 15.66 1.80
CA SER A 12 3.69 14.40 1.72
C SER A 12 3.17 14.10 0.30
N LEU A 13 2.59 15.10 -0.39
CA LEU A 13 2.10 14.93 -1.77
C LEU A 13 3.23 14.63 -2.75
N ILE A 14 4.38 15.30 -2.62
CA ILE A 14 5.57 15.04 -3.43
C ILE A 14 6.09 13.62 -3.15
N ALA A 15 6.10 13.16 -1.90
CA ALA A 15 6.51 11.80 -1.56
C ALA A 15 5.60 10.74 -2.19
N ILE A 16 4.28 10.97 -2.24
CA ILE A 16 3.33 10.09 -2.94
C ILE A 16 3.68 10.01 -4.42
N PHE A 17 3.81 11.17 -5.08
CA PHE A 17 4.09 11.23 -6.50
C PHE A 17 5.43 10.59 -6.84
N PHE A 18 6.46 10.86 -6.04
CA PHE A 18 7.80 10.31 -6.21
C PHE A 18 7.83 8.79 -6.01
N ALA A 19 7.17 8.27 -4.97
CA ALA A 19 7.06 6.83 -4.76
C ALA A 19 6.35 6.15 -5.93
N GLN A 20 5.27 6.74 -6.44
CA GLN A 20 4.51 6.19 -7.56
C GLN A 20 5.30 6.27 -8.88
N PHE A 21 6.08 7.33 -9.09
CA PHE A 21 6.96 7.48 -10.23
C PHE A 21 8.10 6.45 -10.23
N ILE A 22 8.74 6.24 -9.07
CA ILE A 22 9.86 5.28 -8.90
C ILE A 22 9.43 3.81 -9.10
N LYS A 23 8.17 3.47 -8.79
CA LYS A 23 7.64 2.11 -9.00
C LYS A 23 7.74 1.65 -10.46
N ILE A 24 7.54 2.56 -11.42
CA ILE A 24 7.53 2.23 -12.85
C ILE A 24 8.89 1.71 -13.34
N PRO A 25 10.02 2.44 -13.18
CA PRO A 25 11.33 1.95 -13.58
C PRO A 25 11.78 0.73 -12.76
N LEU A 26 11.47 0.65 -11.46
CA LEU A 26 11.77 -0.54 -10.64
C LEU A 26 11.05 -1.79 -11.17
N SER A 27 9.76 -1.68 -11.47
CA SER A 27 8.97 -2.76 -12.05
C SER A 27 9.50 -3.17 -13.43
N PHE A 28 9.87 -2.19 -14.26
CA PHE A 28 10.46 -2.44 -15.57
C PHE A 28 11.80 -3.18 -15.48
N VAL A 29 12.70 -2.80 -14.57
CA VAL A 29 13.98 -3.51 -14.38
C VAL A 29 13.76 -4.94 -13.90
N ALA A 30 12.79 -5.16 -13.01
CA ALA A 30 12.51 -6.48 -12.46
C ALA A 30 11.81 -7.43 -13.45
N THR A 31 10.88 -6.92 -14.27
CA THR A 31 10.01 -7.75 -15.13
C THR A 31 10.28 -7.61 -16.63
N LYS A 32 11.09 -6.63 -17.04
CA LYS A 32 11.33 -6.21 -18.43
C LYS A 32 10.05 -5.87 -19.21
N LYS A 33 8.95 -5.59 -18.51
CA LYS A 33 7.67 -5.17 -19.09
C LYS A 33 7.24 -3.87 -18.45
N ILE A 34 6.76 -2.93 -19.27
CA ILE A 34 6.14 -1.71 -18.77
C ILE A 34 4.71 -2.06 -18.43
N ASP A 35 4.40 -2.15 -17.14
CA ASP A 35 3.05 -2.35 -16.66
C ASP A 35 2.54 -1.07 -15.99
N VAL A 36 1.89 -0.22 -16.80
CA VAL A 36 1.32 1.06 -16.37
C VAL A 36 0.16 0.85 -15.37
N SER A 37 -0.41 -0.36 -15.31
CA SER A 37 -1.45 -0.69 -14.32
C SER A 37 -0.92 -0.62 -12.88
N LEU A 38 0.40 -0.73 -12.66
CA LEU A 38 1.01 -0.50 -11.35
C LEU A 38 0.81 0.93 -10.83
N PHE A 39 0.57 1.91 -11.71
CA PHE A 39 0.27 3.27 -11.27
C PHE A 39 -1.07 3.37 -10.52
N PHE A 40 -2.00 2.46 -10.81
CA PHE A 40 -3.30 2.36 -10.13
C PHE A 40 -3.39 1.14 -9.20
N SER A 41 -2.33 0.32 -9.15
CA SER A 41 -2.26 -0.83 -8.26
C SER A 41 -1.97 -0.38 -6.82
N THR A 42 -2.60 -1.09 -5.88
CA THR A 42 -2.43 -0.88 -4.44
C THR A 42 -1.15 -1.50 -3.88
N GLY A 43 -0.35 -2.21 -4.70
CA GLY A 43 0.90 -2.89 -4.30
C GLY A 43 2.19 -2.28 -4.90
N GLY A 44 3.34 -2.87 -4.55
CA GLY A 44 4.64 -2.58 -5.16
C GLY A 44 5.61 -1.74 -4.31
N MET A 45 6.91 -1.84 -4.63
CA MET A 45 8.01 -1.14 -3.95
C MET A 45 8.38 0.16 -4.67
N PRO A 46 8.53 1.30 -3.96
CA PRO A 46 8.27 1.54 -2.53
C PRO A 46 6.79 1.84 -2.23
N SER A 47 6.32 1.58 -1.01
CA SER A 47 4.93 1.88 -0.61
C SER A 47 4.67 3.39 -0.56
N SER A 48 3.72 3.88 -1.37
CA SER A 48 3.35 5.31 -1.44
C SER A 48 2.65 5.81 -0.17
N HIS A 49 1.81 4.97 0.47
CA HIS A 49 1.18 5.30 1.74
C HIS A 49 2.23 5.48 2.84
N SER A 50 3.21 4.57 2.89
CA SER A 50 4.30 4.63 3.86
C SER A 50 5.19 5.86 3.62
N ALA A 51 5.49 6.17 2.36
CA ALA A 51 6.22 7.38 1.99
C ALA A 51 5.47 8.66 2.37
N ALA A 52 4.16 8.72 2.15
CA ALA A 52 3.33 9.87 2.47
C ALA A 52 3.34 10.22 3.97
N VAL A 53 3.07 9.22 4.82
CA VAL A 53 2.92 9.45 6.26
C VAL A 53 4.24 9.68 6.97
N THR A 54 5.32 9.05 6.49
CA THR A 54 6.66 9.28 7.04
C THR A 54 7.21 10.63 6.58
N SER A 55 6.98 11.03 5.32
CA SER A 55 7.32 12.38 4.85
C SER A 55 6.57 13.43 5.65
N LEU A 56 5.28 13.23 5.92
CA LEU A 56 4.46 14.13 6.74
C LEU A 56 5.02 14.27 8.16
N ALA A 57 5.27 13.16 8.85
CA ALA A 57 5.79 13.17 10.21
C ALA A 57 7.19 13.82 10.28
N THR A 58 8.07 13.51 9.32
CA THR A 58 9.40 14.15 9.23
C THR A 58 9.28 15.64 8.94
N ALA A 59 8.45 16.05 7.99
CA ALA A 59 8.26 17.45 7.65
C ALA A 59 7.68 18.26 8.82
N ILE A 60 6.72 17.69 9.56
CA ILE A 60 6.22 18.29 10.80
C ILE A 60 7.33 18.39 11.84
N GLY A 61 8.14 17.34 12.00
CA GLY A 61 9.28 17.33 12.92
C GLY A 61 10.32 18.40 12.60
N LEU A 62 10.51 18.71 11.30
CA LEU A 62 11.40 19.77 10.83
C LEU A 62 10.79 21.18 10.99
N ALA A 63 9.48 21.32 10.75
CA ALA A 63 8.80 22.61 10.78
C ALA A 63 8.41 23.08 12.20
N GLU A 64 7.90 22.18 13.03
CA GLU A 64 7.40 22.49 14.38
C GLU A 64 8.25 21.89 15.51
N GLY A 65 9.23 21.06 15.17
CA GLY A 65 10.10 20.39 16.12
C GLY A 65 9.53 19.08 16.67
N LEU A 66 10.44 18.19 17.08
CA LEU A 66 10.12 16.85 17.57
C LEU A 66 9.37 16.82 18.92
N LYS A 67 9.29 17.97 19.62
CA LYS A 67 8.54 18.11 20.87
C LYS A 67 7.10 18.60 20.67
N SER A 68 6.73 18.98 19.43
CA SER A 68 5.38 19.45 19.12
C SER A 68 4.35 18.33 19.34
N PRO A 69 3.18 18.61 19.94
CA PRO A 69 2.08 17.66 19.99
C PRO A 69 1.65 17.16 18.62
N ILE A 70 1.78 17.99 17.57
CA ILE A 70 1.40 17.60 16.21
C ILE A 70 2.42 16.64 15.59
N PHE A 71 3.69 16.71 15.98
CA PHE A 71 4.69 15.70 15.65
C PHE A 71 4.33 14.35 16.29
N ALA A 72 3.98 14.34 17.57
CA ALA A 72 3.57 13.10 18.25
C ALA A 72 2.35 12.46 17.57
N LEU A 73 1.33 13.26 17.23
CA LEU A 73 0.15 12.81 16.50
C LEU A 73 0.52 12.21 15.13
N SER A 74 1.32 12.93 14.33
CA SER A 74 1.71 12.48 12.99
C SER A 74 2.61 11.25 13.01
N ALA A 75 3.50 11.12 14.01
CA ALA A 75 4.34 9.94 14.18
C ALA A 75 3.52 8.69 14.52
N ILE A 76 2.56 8.78 15.45
CA ILE A 76 1.66 7.67 15.78
C ILE A 76 0.76 7.34 14.59
N PHE A 77 0.24 8.34 13.89
CA PHE A 77 -0.53 8.14 12.66
C PHE A 77 0.30 7.39 11.60
N ALA A 78 1.55 7.78 11.39
CA ALA A 78 2.45 7.11 10.45
C ALA A 78 2.67 5.64 10.82
N ILE A 79 2.89 5.35 12.10
CA ILE A 79 3.04 3.98 12.61
C ILE A 79 1.79 3.16 12.29
N ILE A 80 0.60 3.65 12.64
CA ILE A 80 -0.68 2.94 12.41
C ILE A 80 -0.87 2.63 10.92
N VAL A 81 -0.67 3.63 10.05
CA VAL A 81 -0.83 3.46 8.60
C VAL A 81 0.18 2.47 8.03
N MET A 82 1.43 2.50 8.49
CA MET A 82 2.46 1.53 8.08
C MET A 82 2.13 0.10 8.55
N PHE A 83 1.56 -0.05 9.74
CA PHE A 83 1.10 -1.35 10.25
C PHE A 83 -0.09 -1.89 9.44
N ASP A 84 -1.10 -1.06 9.14
CA ASP A 84 -2.26 -1.46 8.35
C ASP A 84 -1.86 -1.83 6.91
N ALA A 85 -0.93 -1.06 6.32
CA ALA A 85 -0.38 -1.34 5.00
C ALA A 85 0.27 -2.73 4.91
N LYS A 86 0.93 -3.18 5.99
CA LYS A 86 1.66 -4.47 6.06
C LYS A 86 0.75 -5.65 6.44
N GLY A 87 -0.09 -5.48 7.45
CA GLY A 87 -0.65 -6.60 8.20
C GLY A 87 -2.03 -7.04 7.72
N VAL A 88 -3.02 -6.18 7.89
CA VAL A 88 -4.44 -6.58 7.84
C VAL A 88 -4.85 -7.00 6.43
N ARG A 89 -4.50 -6.20 5.42
CA ARG A 89 -4.90 -6.49 4.03
C ARG A 89 -4.26 -7.76 3.48
N ARG A 90 -3.00 -8.03 3.81
CA ARG A 90 -2.29 -9.23 3.35
C ARG A 90 -2.92 -10.49 3.94
N HIS A 91 -3.20 -10.49 5.24
CA HIS A 91 -3.82 -11.63 5.90
C HIS A 91 -5.23 -11.91 5.38
N ALA A 92 -6.03 -10.87 5.13
CA ALA A 92 -7.34 -11.02 4.49
C ALA A 92 -7.23 -11.62 3.07
N GLY A 93 -6.22 -11.20 2.28
CA GLY A 93 -5.96 -11.78 0.97
C GLY A 93 -5.53 -13.24 1.02
N GLU A 94 -4.64 -13.61 1.96
CA GLU A 94 -4.22 -15.00 2.16
C GLU A 94 -5.40 -15.89 2.56
N GLN A 95 -6.29 -15.39 3.43
CA GLN A 95 -7.53 -16.08 3.79
C GLN A 95 -8.45 -16.25 2.58
N ALA A 96 -8.61 -15.21 1.75
CA ALA A 96 -9.39 -15.28 0.52
C ALA A 96 -8.86 -16.34 -0.45
N THR A 97 -7.53 -16.42 -0.64
CA THR A 97 -6.89 -17.46 -1.48
C THR A 97 -7.17 -18.87 -0.95
N VAL A 98 -7.05 -19.09 0.36
CA VAL A 98 -7.32 -20.41 0.97
C VAL A 98 -8.79 -20.78 0.82
N LEU A 99 -9.70 -19.83 1.06
CA LEU A 99 -11.14 -20.05 0.94
C LEU A 99 -11.56 -20.35 -0.50
N ASN A 100 -11.05 -19.60 -1.48
CA ASN A 100 -11.29 -19.85 -2.90
C ASN A 100 -10.86 -21.29 -3.28
N ARG A 101 -9.72 -21.78 -2.78
CA ARG A 101 -9.25 -23.16 -3.04
C ARG A 101 -10.12 -24.23 -2.38
N LEU A 102 -10.49 -24.04 -1.12
CA LEU A 102 -11.37 -24.98 -0.40
C LEU A 102 -12.70 -25.18 -1.13
N VAL A 103 -13.25 -24.08 -1.65
CA VAL A 103 -14.49 -24.08 -2.43
C VAL A 103 -14.32 -24.85 -3.75
N GLU A 104 -13.24 -24.61 -4.50
CA GLU A 104 -12.93 -25.35 -5.73
C GLU A 104 -12.74 -26.85 -5.48
N ASP A 105 -12.00 -27.22 -4.42
CA ASP A 105 -11.75 -28.61 -4.06
C ASP A 105 -13.03 -29.33 -3.63
N PHE A 106 -13.89 -28.66 -2.86
CA PHE A 106 -15.19 -29.21 -2.44
C PHE A 106 -16.11 -29.46 -3.64
N GLN A 107 -16.22 -28.50 -4.56
CA GLN A 107 -17.01 -28.68 -5.79
C GLN A 107 -16.52 -29.86 -6.62
N ARG A 108 -15.19 -30.03 -6.74
CA ARG A 108 -14.61 -31.18 -7.43
C ARG A 108 -14.96 -32.49 -6.75
N ALA A 109 -14.85 -32.59 -5.43
CA ALA A 109 -15.18 -33.79 -4.67
C ALA A 109 -16.68 -34.18 -4.76
N VAL A 110 -17.58 -33.20 -4.70
CA VAL A 110 -19.03 -33.41 -4.87
C VAL A 110 -19.36 -33.91 -6.28
N LYS A 111 -18.71 -33.35 -7.30
CA LYS A 111 -18.90 -33.76 -8.70
C LYS A 111 -18.40 -35.19 -8.96
N GLU A 112 -17.26 -35.56 -8.37
CA GLU A 112 -16.67 -36.91 -8.50
C GLU A 112 -17.52 -37.99 -7.79
N THR A 113 -18.16 -37.65 -6.67
CA THR A 113 -18.99 -38.61 -5.90
C THR A 113 -20.39 -38.81 -6.48
N LYS A 114 -20.81 -38.05 -7.51
CA LYS A 114 -22.19 -38.03 -8.05
C LYS A 114 -23.28 -37.95 -6.97
N LEU A 115 -22.92 -37.52 -5.76
CA LEU A 115 -23.78 -37.63 -4.57
C LEU A 115 -24.94 -36.64 -4.64
N TRP A 116 -24.76 -35.56 -5.42
CA TRP A 116 -25.77 -34.55 -5.71
C TRP A 116 -25.95 -34.38 -7.22
N THR A 117 -27.11 -34.80 -7.73
CA THR A 117 -27.64 -34.37 -9.03
C THR A 117 -28.29 -32.99 -8.83
N THR A 118 -27.48 -31.96 -8.60
CA THR A 118 -28.01 -30.59 -8.59
C THR A 118 -28.09 -30.13 -10.05
N ASN A 119 -29.26 -30.31 -10.64
CA ASN A 119 -29.74 -29.35 -11.63
C ASN A 119 -29.85 -27.99 -10.94
N GLU A 120 -29.72 -26.93 -11.72
CA GLU A 120 -29.91 -25.52 -11.33
C GLU A 120 -28.60 -24.80 -11.02
N GLU A 121 -28.19 -24.07 -12.06
CA GLU A 121 -27.46 -22.81 -12.01
C GLU A 121 -26.15 -22.86 -11.22
N ASP A 122 -25.05 -22.94 -11.96
CA ASP A 122 -23.76 -22.39 -11.55
C ASP A 122 -24.01 -20.93 -11.12
N GLU A 123 -24.48 -20.69 -9.89
CA GLU A 123 -24.35 -19.41 -9.21
C GLU A 123 -22.86 -19.13 -9.29
N LYS A 124 -22.48 -18.24 -10.20
CA LYS A 124 -21.09 -17.87 -10.46
C LYS A 124 -20.50 -17.43 -9.14
N GLN A 125 -19.85 -18.35 -8.44
CA GLN A 125 -19.31 -18.08 -7.14
C GLN A 125 -18.25 -17.00 -7.35
N VAL A 126 -18.56 -15.81 -6.83
CA VAL A 126 -17.70 -14.66 -7.00
C VAL A 126 -16.47 -14.93 -6.15
N LYS A 127 -15.37 -15.32 -6.81
CA LYS A 127 -14.08 -15.50 -6.15
C LYS A 127 -13.76 -14.26 -5.34
N LEU A 128 -13.38 -14.47 -4.08
CA LEU A 128 -12.95 -13.39 -3.23
C LEU A 128 -11.69 -12.77 -3.83
N LYS A 129 -11.60 -11.43 -3.80
CA LYS A 129 -10.40 -10.73 -4.26
C LYS A 129 -9.24 -11.08 -3.35
N GLU A 130 -8.23 -11.71 -3.92
CA GLU A 130 -6.99 -12.07 -3.24
C GLU A 130 -6.12 -10.81 -3.09
N LEU A 131 -6.40 -10.01 -2.06
CA LEU A 131 -5.70 -8.76 -1.80
C LEU A 131 -4.26 -9.04 -1.36
N LEU A 132 -3.32 -8.87 -2.29
CA LEU A 132 -1.89 -8.82 -2.01
C LEU A 132 -1.59 -7.49 -1.31
N GLY A 133 -1.74 -7.43 0.01
CA GLY A 133 -1.26 -6.28 0.80
C GLY A 133 0.23 -6.00 0.55
N HIS A 134 0.74 -4.85 1.02
CA HIS A 134 2.14 -4.51 0.81
C HIS A 134 3.07 -5.49 1.54
N LYS A 135 4.19 -5.84 0.89
CA LYS A 135 5.23 -6.61 1.58
C LYS A 135 5.87 -5.74 2.66
N PRO A 136 6.35 -6.31 3.78
CA PRO A 136 7.01 -5.55 4.84
C PRO A 136 8.19 -4.70 4.33
N ILE A 137 8.91 -5.24 3.34
CA ILE A 137 10.03 -4.56 2.68
C ILE A 137 9.58 -3.35 1.85
N GLU A 138 8.38 -3.39 1.24
CA GLU A 138 7.83 -2.26 0.49
C GLU A 138 7.47 -1.10 1.41
N VAL A 139 6.92 -1.42 2.60
CA VAL A 139 6.62 -0.44 3.66
C VAL A 139 7.91 0.19 4.19
N PHE A 140 8.94 -0.62 4.45
CA PHE A 140 10.24 -0.12 4.90
C PHE A 140 10.90 0.84 3.91
N PHE A 141 11.00 0.45 2.63
CA PHE A 141 11.56 1.34 1.61
C PHE A 141 10.67 2.56 1.36
N GLY A 142 9.34 2.43 1.46
CA GLY A 142 8.43 3.57 1.46
C GLY A 142 8.74 4.57 2.56
N ALA A 143 8.94 4.10 3.80
CA ALA A 143 9.32 4.95 4.91
C ALA A 143 10.64 5.69 4.67
N LEU A 144 11.66 4.98 4.18
CA LEU A 144 12.95 5.58 3.85
C LEU A 144 12.82 6.64 2.74
N THR A 145 12.03 6.35 1.70
CA THR A 145 11.73 7.30 0.63
C THR A 145 11.03 8.54 1.17
N GLY A 146 10.03 8.40 2.05
CA GLY A 146 9.32 9.54 2.64
C GLY A 146 10.23 10.44 3.47
N ILE A 147 11.07 9.85 4.33
CA ILE A 147 12.06 10.60 5.13
C ILE A 147 13.02 11.38 4.21
N ALA A 148 13.56 10.71 3.18
CA ALA A 148 14.48 11.34 2.23
C ALA A 148 13.82 12.51 1.47
N VAL A 149 12.58 12.32 0.99
CA VAL A 149 11.81 13.36 0.31
C VAL A 149 11.55 14.54 1.24
N ALA A 150 11.22 14.31 2.52
CA ALA A 150 11.01 15.38 3.49
C ALA A 150 12.26 16.24 3.69
N PHE A 151 13.44 15.63 3.83
CA PHE A 151 14.69 16.38 3.93
C PHE A 151 14.98 17.19 2.65
N VAL A 152 14.87 16.56 1.48
CA VAL A 152 15.11 17.26 0.20
C VAL A 152 14.14 18.42 0.02
N THR A 153 12.85 18.18 0.27
CA THR A 153 11.83 19.22 0.13
C THR A 153 12.03 20.34 1.14
N TYR A 154 12.46 20.06 2.37
CA TYR A 154 12.77 21.07 3.38
C TYR A 154 13.86 22.05 2.93
N TYR A 155 14.96 21.54 2.36
CA TYR A 155 16.06 22.39 1.88
C TYR A 155 15.73 23.20 0.63
N VAL A 156 14.76 22.73 -0.17
CA VAL A 156 14.29 23.39 -1.39
C VAL A 156 13.11 24.33 -1.10
N TRP A 157 12.48 24.19 0.07
CA TRP A 157 11.30 24.95 0.42
C TRP A 157 11.64 26.45 0.61
N PRO A 158 10.90 27.36 -0.05
CA PRO A 158 11.14 28.79 0.04
C PRO A 158 10.68 29.41 1.36
#